data_AF-A0A931SLX6-F1
#
_entry.id   AF-A0A931SLX6-F1
#
_cell.length_a   1.000
_cell.length_b   1.000
_cell.length_c   1.000
_cell.angle_alpha   90.00
_cell.angle_beta   90.00
_cell.angle_gamma   90.00
#
_symmetry.space_group_name_H-M   'P 1'
#
loop_
_entity.id
_entity.type
_entity.pdbx_description
1 polymer ?
#
loop_
_entity_poly.entity_id
_entity_poly.type
_entity_poly.pdbx_seq_one_letter_code
_entity_poly.pdbx_strand_id
1 'polypeptide(L)'
;MSRRQKKEIAPAKVEGVPLPRGSLEEMARRLVEALRGQGLSEGQILDTFRNPLSGGPYALYLSKGEKWVHRLIGRVLSKASLQAAEVEARGSPP
;
A
#
# COMPACT_ATOMS: atom_id res chain seq x y z
N MET A 1 28.97 -44.55 -4.39
CA MET A 1 29.29 -43.18 -4.86
C MET A 1 28.03 -42.33 -4.81
N SER A 2 27.89 -41.46 -3.82
CA SER A 2 26.67 -40.66 -3.58
C SER A 2 26.66 -39.41 -4.45
N ARG A 3 25.79 -39.38 -5.48
CA ARG A 3 25.54 -38.16 -6.26
C ARG A 3 24.76 -37.15 -5.41
N ARG A 4 25.44 -36.11 -4.93
CA ARG A 4 24.80 -34.88 -4.42
C ARG A 4 24.05 -34.22 -5.58
N GLN A 5 22.73 -34.37 -5.63
CA GLN A 5 21.89 -33.55 -6.52
C GLN A 5 21.92 -32.11 -6.00
N LYS A 6 22.54 -31.21 -6.76
CA LYS A 6 22.35 -29.77 -6.61
C LYS A 6 20.90 -29.47 -6.99
N LYS A 7 20.05 -29.16 -6.01
CA LYS A 7 18.74 -28.56 -6.26
C LYS A 7 18.99 -27.17 -6.84
N GLU A 8 18.98 -27.07 -8.16
CA GLU A 8 18.84 -25.79 -8.84
C GLU A 8 17.49 -25.21 -8.42
N ILE A 9 17.55 -24.13 -7.65
CA ILE A 9 16.39 -23.38 -7.21
C ILE A 9 15.95 -22.58 -8.43
N ALA A 10 15.02 -23.12 -9.22
CA ALA A 10 14.42 -22.37 -10.31
C ALA A 10 13.88 -21.04 -9.76
N PRO A 11 14.09 -19.90 -10.44
CA PRO A 11 13.55 -18.63 -9.98
C PRO A 11 12.05 -18.79 -9.83
N ALA A 12 11.54 -18.52 -8.63
CA ALA A 12 10.11 -18.56 -8.37
C ALA A 12 9.45 -17.61 -9.37
N LYS A 13 8.79 -18.17 -10.38
CA LYS A 13 7.97 -17.42 -11.31
C LYS A 13 6.87 -16.83 -10.45
N VAL A 14 6.94 -15.53 -10.20
CA VAL A 14 5.89 -14.80 -9.50
C VAL A 14 4.69 -14.78 -10.44
N GLU A 15 3.90 -15.85 -10.42
CA GLU A 15 2.57 -15.84 -11.00
C GLU A 15 1.79 -14.76 -10.26
N GLY A 16 1.43 -13.70 -10.99
CA GLY A 16 0.73 -12.56 -10.44
C GLY A 16 -0.52 -13.05 -9.73
N VAL A 17 -0.52 -12.97 -8.39
CA VAL A 17 -1.68 -13.31 -7.58
C VAL A 17 -2.84 -12.46 -8.09
N PRO A 18 -3.97 -13.06 -8.50
CA PRO A 18 -5.11 -12.29 -8.96
C PRO A 18 -5.52 -11.36 -7.82
N LEU A 19 -5.46 -10.06 -8.11
CA LEU A 19 -5.87 -9.04 -7.17
C LEU A 19 -7.30 -9.35 -6.72
N PRO A 20 -7.61 -9.22 -5.41
CA PRO A 20 -8.96 -9.46 -4.90
C PRO A 20 -9.97 -8.66 -5.72
N ARG A 21 -11.19 -9.20 -5.93
CA ARG A 21 -12.26 -8.59 -6.71
C ARG A 21 -12.53 -7.14 -6.24
N GLY A 22 -11.88 -6.18 -6.89
CA GLY A 22 -11.86 -4.77 -6.56
C GLY A 22 -10.91 -4.04 -7.50
N SER A 23 -11.12 -2.73 -7.72
CA SER A 23 -10.18 -1.96 -8.52
C SER A 23 -8.83 -1.89 -7.79
N LEU A 24 -7.73 -2.00 -8.54
CA LEU A 24 -6.38 -1.84 -7.99
C LEU A 24 -6.23 -0.51 -7.23
N GLU A 25 -6.97 0.52 -7.64
CA GLU A 25 -7.04 1.81 -6.96
C GLU A 25 -7.71 1.72 -5.57
N GLU A 26 -8.83 1.00 -5.44
CA GLU A 26 -9.49 0.79 -4.14
C GLU A 26 -8.58 -0.01 -3.20
N MET A 27 -7.89 -1.04 -3.70
CA MET A 27 -6.94 -1.81 -2.88
C MET A 27 -5.78 -0.92 -2.40
N ALA A 28 -5.23 -0.09 -3.28
CA ALA A 28 -4.17 0.84 -2.93
C ALA A 28 -4.66 1.90 -1.92
N ARG A 29 -5.91 2.36 -2.06
CA ARG A 29 -6.55 3.28 -1.10
C ARG A 29 -6.61 2.65 0.30
N ARG A 30 -7.08 1.41 0.38
CA ARG A 30 -7.20 0.65 1.64
C ARG A 30 -5.85 0.42 2.32
N LEU A 31 -4.78 0.20 1.55
CA LEU A 31 -3.43 0.11 2.08
C LEU A 31 -3.00 1.43 2.75
N VAL A 32 -3.20 2.57 2.09
CA VAL A 32 -2.87 3.88 2.67
C VAL A 32 -3.72 4.16 3.91
N GLU A 33 -5.02 3.87 3.88
CA GLU A 33 -5.91 4.01 5.04
C GLU A 33 -5.43 3.15 6.23
N ALA A 34 -5.01 1.91 5.98
CA ALA A 34 -4.49 1.02 7.02
C ALA A 34 -3.17 1.52 7.62
N LEU A 35 -2.23 1.95 6.79
CA LEU A 35 -0.95 2.52 7.25
C LEU A 35 -1.19 3.81 8.07
N ARG A 36 -2.13 4.65 7.64
CA ARG A 36 -2.51 5.84 8.41
C ARG A 36 -3.15 5.48 9.74
N GLY A 37 -4.00 4.45 9.78
CA GLY A 37 -4.60 3.92 11.02
C GLY A 37 -3.57 3.36 12.00
N GLN A 38 -2.40 2.94 11.52
CA GLN A 38 -1.25 2.56 12.36
C GLN A 38 -0.45 3.77 12.88
N GLY A 39 -0.87 5.00 12.56
CA GLY A 39 -0.23 6.24 13.03
C GLY A 39 0.93 6.71 12.15
N LEU A 40 1.15 6.11 10.97
CA LEU A 40 2.25 6.53 10.09
C LEU A 40 1.98 7.92 9.51
N SER A 41 3.04 8.72 9.41
CA SER A 41 3.03 10.00 8.70
C SER A 41 3.02 9.79 7.18
N GLU A 42 2.68 10.83 6.43
CA GLU A 42 2.70 10.80 4.96
C GLU A 42 4.05 10.30 4.41
N GLY A 43 5.16 10.81 4.95
CA GLY A 43 6.51 10.40 4.57
C GLY A 43 6.77 8.92 4.83
N GLN A 44 6.37 8.41 6.01
CA GLN A 44 6.54 7.00 6.36
C GLN A 44 5.68 6.07 5.48
N ILE A 45 4.48 6.52 5.10
CA ILE A 45 3.64 5.81 4.14
C ILE A 45 4.37 5.76 2.79
N LEU A 46 4.89 6.88 2.29
CA LEU A 46 5.63 6.91 1.04
C LEU A 46 6.87 6.00 1.07
N ASP A 47 7.63 5.99 2.16
CA ASP A 47 8.77 5.09 2.34
C ASP A 47 8.38 3.62 2.28
N THR A 48 7.19 3.26 2.77
CA THR A 48 6.64 1.90 2.66
C THR A 48 6.39 1.52 1.20
N PHE A 49 5.96 2.46 0.36
CA PHE A 49 5.80 2.21 -1.08
C PHE A 49 7.14 2.14 -1.82
N ARG A 50 8.19 2.81 -1.35
CA ARG A 50 9.54 2.73 -1.94
C ARG A 50 10.33 1.51 -1.47
N ASN A 51 9.93 0.87 -0.39
CA ASN A 51 10.68 -0.23 0.21
C ASN A 51 10.41 -1.57 -0.49
N PRO A 52 11.42 -2.21 -1.11
CA PRO A 52 11.26 -3.50 -1.80
C PRO A 52 10.80 -4.65 -0.89
N LEU A 53 11.02 -4.54 0.43
CA LEU A 53 10.60 -5.55 1.40
C LEU A 53 9.11 -5.49 1.73
N SER A 54 8.42 -4.40 1.37
CA SER A 54 7.01 -4.19 1.72
C SER A 54 6.04 -4.94 0.80
N GLY A 55 6.52 -5.55 -0.29
CA GLY A 55 5.69 -6.38 -1.17
C GLY A 55 4.64 -5.57 -1.93
N GLY A 56 3.37 -5.65 -1.52
CA GLY A 56 2.22 -5.05 -2.22
C GLY A 56 2.35 -3.55 -2.53
N PRO A 57 2.67 -2.68 -1.56
CA PRO A 57 2.94 -1.27 -1.78
C PRO A 57 4.08 -1.01 -2.79
N TYR A 58 5.15 -1.80 -2.72
CA TYR A 58 6.27 -1.68 -3.66
C TYR A 58 5.91 -2.12 -5.08
N ALA A 59 5.11 -3.17 -5.23
CA ALA A 59 4.58 -3.58 -6.52
C ALA A 59 3.72 -2.48 -7.17
N LEU A 60 2.93 -1.75 -6.38
CA LEU A 60 2.17 -0.59 -6.84
C LEU A 60 3.08 0.56 -7.26
N TYR A 61 4.13 0.84 -6.49
CA TYR A 61 5.14 1.85 -6.82
C TYR A 61 5.84 1.53 -8.14
N LEU A 62 6.26 0.29 -8.36
CA LEU A 62 6.88 -0.14 -9.62
C LEU A 62 5.91 -0.08 -10.82
N SER A 63 4.65 -0.46 -10.62
CA SER A 63 3.65 -0.52 -11.70
C SER A 63 3.10 0.86 -12.11
N LYS A 64 2.91 1.78 -11.16
CA LYS A 64 2.24 3.07 -11.38
C LYS A 64 3.17 4.28 -11.29
N GLY A 65 4.33 4.11 -10.67
CA GLY A 65 5.32 5.16 -10.48
C GLY A 65 5.03 6.09 -9.30
N GLU A 66 6.07 6.78 -8.87
CA GLU A 66 6.08 7.65 -7.69
C GLU A 66 5.00 8.75 -7.73
N LYS A 67 4.83 9.43 -8.86
CA LYS A 67 3.82 10.50 -9.01
C LYS A 67 2.39 9.99 -8.77
N TRP A 68 2.12 8.73 -9.12
CA TRP A 68 0.81 8.15 -8.87
C TRP A 68 0.63 7.85 -7.38
N VAL A 69 1.65 7.30 -6.71
CA VAL A 69 1.65 7.04 -5.26
C VAL A 69 1.46 8.32 -4.46
N HIS A 70 2.18 9.40 -4.78
CA HIS A 70 1.97 10.70 -4.14
C HIS A 70 0.53 11.19 -4.27
N ARG A 71 -0.07 11.09 -5.46
CA ARG A 71 -1.47 11.49 -5.67
C ARG A 71 -2.44 10.60 -4.90
N LEU A 72 -2.18 9.30 -4.83
CA LEU A 72 -2.98 8.38 -4.04
C LEU A 72 -2.95 8.76 -2.55
N ILE A 73 -1.76 8.93 -1.99
CA ILE A 73 -1.58 9.27 -0.57
C ILE A 73 -2.25 10.62 -0.28
N GLY A 74 -1.98 11.65 -1.08
CA GLY A 74 -2.60 12.96 -0.92
C GLY A 74 -4.13 12.90 -0.95
N ARG A 75 -4.73 12.18 -1.90
CA ARG A 75 -6.19 12.00 -1.98
C ARG A 75 -6.77 11.35 -0.72
N VAL A 76 -6.12 10.31 -0.20
CA VAL A 76 -6.59 9.60 0.99
C VAL A 76 -6.47 10.49 2.23
N LEU A 77 -5.35 11.19 2.39
CA LEU A 77 -5.13 12.06 3.55
C LEU A 77 -6.05 13.28 3.52
N SER A 78 -6.26 13.92 2.37
CA SER A 78 -7.22 15.02 2.26
C SER A 78 -8.65 14.58 2.59
N LYS A 79 -9.07 13.39 2.14
CA LYS A 79 -10.40 12.85 2.46
C LYS A 79 -10.53 12.49 3.94
N ALA A 80 -9.47 11.97 4.57
CA ALA A 80 -9.45 11.70 6.00
C ALA A 80 -9.54 12.98 6.83
N SER A 81 -8.83 14.05 6.43
CA SER A 81 -8.91 15.36 7.08
C SER A 81 -10.30 15.98 7.01
N LEU A 82 -10.98 15.89 5.86
CA LEU A 82 -12.36 16.39 5.72
C LEU A 82 -13.33 15.62 6.62
N GLN A 83 -13.19 14.29 6.72
CA GLN A 83 -14.05 13.48 7.59
C GLN A 83 -13.78 13.76 9.08
N ALA A 84 -12.52 13.96 9.47
CA ALA A 84 -12.19 14.33 10.85
C ALA A 84 -12.83 15.67 11.24
N ALA A 85 -12.72 16.68 10.36
CA ALA A 85 -13.34 18.00 10.59
C ALA A 85 -14.88 17.92 10.66
N GLU A 86 -15.50 17.06 9.85
CA GLU A 86 -16.96 16.86 9.89
C GLU A 86 -17.42 16.14 11.17
N VAL A 87 -16.64 15.18 11.67
CA VAL A 87 -16.92 14.52 12.96
C VAL A 87 -16.80 15.49 14.13
N GLU A 88 -15.79 16.37 14.13
CA GLU A 88 -15.67 17.43 15.14
C GLU A 88 -16.82 18.45 15.03
N ALA A 89 -17.22 18.85 13.82
CA ALA A 89 -18.33 19.77 13.61
C ALA A 89 -19.70 19.18 14.01
N ARG A 90 -19.87 17.86 13.96
CA ARG A 90 -21.07 17.14 14.43
C ARG A 90 -20.98 16.71 15.90
N GLY A 91 -19.85 17.00 16.56
CA GLY A 91 -19.47 16.44 17.87
C GLY A 91 -19.57 17.39 19.07
N SER A 92 -20.31 18.50 19.00
CA SER A 92 -20.76 19.23 20.19
C SER A 92 -22.25 19.05 20.43
N PRO A 93 -22.69 18.05 21.20
CA PRO A 93 -23.88 18.19 22.02
C PRO A 93 -23.54 18.97 23.32
N PRO A 94 -24.48 19.77 23.86
CA PRO A 94 -24.34 20.47 25.14
C PRO A 94 -24.27 19.53 26.34
#